data_AF-A0A7U6B364-F1
#
_entry.id   AF-A0A7U6B364-F1
#
_cell.length_a   1.000
_cell.length_b   1.000
_cell.length_c   1.000
_cell.angle_alpha   90.00
_cell.angle_beta   90.00
_cell.angle_gamma   90.00
#
_symmetry.space_group_name_H-M   'P 1'
#
loop_
_entity.id
_entity.type
_entity.pdbx_description
1 polymer ?
#
loop_
_entity_poly.entity_id
_entity_poly.type
_entity_poly.pdbx_seq_one_letter_code
_entity_poly.pdbx_strand_id
1 'polypeptide(L)'
;MLRVPRTSGLWANAVNMSAICIASGPSVGNTMLYVVTSDTSTGVQMEPPIATDEARLQADIEALRPRCENTQELYREVCALMFFRYGMTPTANRLYQLVRKGSMSAPAEALNRFWSQLREKSRVVIGHPDLPDELKNTAGELVASLWKAAQAAAAESLAALREEARQEAAAAGAEAQSARQERDTLAETLAATRARLAQEAQATAGLRRELAELGALHANQAARLDEARKELNAQHAWLNSVQRDHEIELDKLRDQARRDVAAAEAGRRQAEDATARERAAGERLREALEAERAAAAASAERHRSELRDTLSLLADLRQQVGALEGVAGAANAARDDARQQQERLRTELTAAQERASDAQARVLRLEAELRHAAELFEARLAAARMEAAPRKSTRRRGAADTD
;
A
#
# COMPACT_ATOMS: atom_id res chain seq x y z
N MET A 1 36.02 26.52 35.35
CA MET A 1 36.31 27.95 35.61
C MET A 1 37.66 28.27 34.98
N LEU A 2 37.68 28.83 33.77
CA LEU A 2 37.92 30.27 33.50
C LEU A 2 39.25 30.74 34.13
N ARG A 3 40.27 31.13 33.35
CA ARG A 3 40.32 32.46 32.70
C ARG A 3 41.44 32.58 31.64
N VAL A 4 41.10 33.39 30.63
CA VAL A 4 41.81 33.84 29.41
C VAL A 4 42.90 34.89 29.72
N PRO A 5 43.86 35.15 28.81
CA PRO A 5 43.93 36.50 28.22
C PRO A 5 44.00 36.50 26.67
N ARG A 6 43.56 37.64 26.14
CA ARG A 6 43.08 37.92 24.79
C ARG A 6 44.18 38.03 23.74
N THR A 7 43.91 37.45 22.58
CA THR A 7 44.53 37.76 21.28
C THR A 7 43.82 38.95 20.63
N SER A 8 44.62 39.83 20.03
CA SER A 8 44.17 40.96 19.21
C SER A 8 44.35 40.58 17.74
N GLY A 9 43.24 40.64 17.00
CA GLY A 9 43.06 40.86 15.55
C GLY A 9 44.16 40.44 14.56
N LEU A 10 43.77 39.64 13.55
CA LEU A 10 43.40 40.17 12.24
C LEU A 10 43.00 39.02 11.29
N TRP A 11 41.74 39.06 10.87
CA TRP A 11 41.22 38.34 9.71
C TRP A 11 41.67 39.05 8.43
N ALA A 12 42.12 38.32 7.42
CA ALA A 12 41.56 38.39 6.07
C ALA A 12 42.26 37.39 5.12
N ASN A 13 41.46 36.41 4.67
CA ASN A 13 41.68 35.61 3.48
C ASN A 13 41.79 36.49 2.22
N ALA A 14 42.61 36.06 1.27
CA ALA A 14 42.33 36.29 -0.15
C ALA A 14 42.84 35.11 -1.00
N VAL A 15 41.88 34.46 -1.63
CA VAL A 15 42.00 33.37 -2.60
C VAL A 15 42.27 33.97 -3.99
N ASN A 16 43.33 33.48 -4.61
CA ASN A 16 43.46 32.96 -5.98
C ASN A 16 42.74 33.58 -7.21
N MET A 17 43.50 33.57 -8.31
CA MET A 17 43.12 33.52 -9.73
C MET A 17 42.62 34.79 -10.44
N SER A 18 43.55 35.42 -11.15
CA SER A 18 43.27 36.22 -12.35
C SER A 18 43.22 35.31 -13.59
N ALA A 19 42.16 35.45 -14.39
CA ALA A 19 42.09 34.96 -15.76
C ALA A 19 41.59 36.09 -16.68
N ILE A 20 42.44 36.42 -17.65
CA ILE A 20 42.14 36.49 -19.09
C ILE A 20 41.23 37.64 -19.62
N CYS A 21 41.94 38.59 -20.26
CA CYS A 21 41.73 39.16 -21.60
C CYS A 21 40.71 40.28 -21.88
N ILE A 22 41.20 41.26 -22.66
CA ILE A 22 40.62 42.02 -23.81
C ILE A 22 41.31 43.41 -23.79
N ALA A 23 41.78 44.07 -24.84
CA ALA A 23 42.23 43.76 -26.20
C ALA A 23 42.89 45.07 -26.73
N SER A 24 43.70 44.94 -27.79
CA SER A 24 44.06 45.98 -28.78
C SER A 24 45.23 46.93 -28.47
N GLY A 25 46.35 46.69 -29.19
CA GLY A 25 47.55 47.56 -29.31
C GLY A 25 47.37 48.74 -30.29
N PRO A 26 48.43 49.29 -30.95
CA PRO A 26 49.81 48.77 -31.08
C PRO A 26 50.97 49.81 -30.99
N SER A 27 52.20 49.30 -31.19
CA SER A 27 53.45 49.98 -31.59
C SER A 27 54.30 50.58 -30.45
N VAL A 28 55.62 50.44 -30.33
CA VAL A 28 56.74 49.95 -31.16
C VAL A 28 57.84 49.46 -30.19
N GLY A 29 58.51 48.34 -30.47
CA GLY A 29 59.68 47.91 -29.71
C GLY A 29 59.98 46.43 -29.87
N ASN A 30 60.56 46.05 -31.02
CA ASN A 30 60.86 44.68 -31.38
C ASN A 30 62.10 44.18 -30.59
N THR A 31 61.89 43.67 -29.38
CA THR A 31 62.91 42.90 -28.63
C THR A 31 62.68 41.43 -28.93
N MET A 32 63.44 40.92 -29.91
CA MET A 32 63.41 39.53 -30.33
C MET A 32 64.13 38.66 -29.28
N LEU A 33 63.35 37.91 -28.50
CA LEU A 33 63.79 36.80 -27.68
C LEU A 33 64.29 35.67 -28.59
N TYR A 34 65.59 35.41 -28.60
CA TYR A 34 66.10 34.13 -29.09
C TYR A 34 66.05 33.11 -27.97
N VAL A 35 65.20 32.11 -28.15
CA VAL A 35 65.22 30.83 -27.43
C VAL A 35 66.46 30.08 -27.92
N VAL A 36 67.47 29.93 -27.07
CA VAL A 36 68.57 29.00 -27.33
C VAL A 36 68.11 27.61 -26.88
N THR A 37 67.53 26.86 -27.80
CA THR A 37 67.43 25.40 -27.70
C THR A 37 68.84 24.84 -27.79
N SER A 38 69.36 24.28 -26.69
CA SER A 38 70.60 23.52 -26.70
C SER A 38 70.36 22.17 -27.37
N ASP A 39 70.44 22.14 -28.70
CA ASP A 39 70.67 20.91 -29.44
C ASP A 39 72.09 20.44 -29.15
N THR A 40 72.22 19.40 -28.33
CA THR A 40 73.42 18.57 -28.26
C THR A 40 73.51 17.75 -29.53
N SER A 41 73.93 18.40 -30.62
CA SER A 41 74.43 17.72 -31.81
C SER A 41 75.95 17.84 -31.80
N THR A 42 76.59 16.68 -31.75
CA THR A 42 77.99 16.39 -31.95
C THR A 42 78.49 16.98 -33.28
N GLY A 43 78.77 18.28 -33.27
CA GLY A 43 79.52 18.98 -34.30
C GLY A 43 80.98 19.04 -33.88
N VAL A 44 81.78 18.12 -34.41
CA VAL A 44 83.24 18.18 -34.41
C VAL A 44 83.66 19.60 -34.79
N GLN A 45 84.14 20.37 -33.82
CA GLN A 45 84.84 21.61 -34.09
C GLN A 45 86.17 21.22 -34.73
N MET A 46 86.16 21.11 -36.06
CA MET A 46 87.38 21.20 -36.84
C MET A 46 87.91 22.62 -36.65
N GLU A 47 88.78 22.74 -35.66
CA GLU A 47 89.92 23.65 -35.66
C GLU A 47 90.39 23.80 -37.12
N PRO A 48 90.41 25.02 -37.71
CA PRO A 48 90.84 25.18 -39.09
C PRO A 48 92.22 24.51 -39.18
N PRO A 49 92.47 23.64 -40.17
CA PRO A 49 93.76 23.01 -40.29
C PRO A 49 94.76 24.15 -40.30
N ILE A 50 95.77 24.04 -39.44
CA ILE A 50 96.97 24.86 -39.49
C ILE A 50 97.49 24.62 -40.90
N ALA A 51 96.99 25.40 -41.87
CA ALA A 51 97.46 25.39 -43.23
C ALA A 51 98.92 25.70 -43.04
N THR A 52 99.73 24.68 -43.27
CA THR A 52 101.12 24.62 -42.86
C THR A 52 101.74 25.95 -43.19
N ASP A 53 102.55 26.51 -42.29
CA ASP A 53 103.16 27.83 -42.51
C ASP A 53 103.77 27.95 -43.92
N GLU A 54 104.19 26.82 -44.49
CA GLU A 54 104.61 26.60 -45.87
C GLU A 54 103.54 26.88 -46.97
N ALA A 55 102.29 26.43 -46.81
CA ALA A 55 101.20 26.67 -47.75
C ALA A 55 100.72 28.13 -47.72
N ARG A 56 100.71 28.73 -46.52
CA ARG A 56 100.44 30.17 -46.37
C ARG A 56 101.59 30.99 -46.96
N LEU A 57 102.83 30.64 -46.65
CA LEU A 57 104.03 31.24 -47.25
C LEU A 57 103.95 31.24 -48.78
N GLN A 58 103.56 30.12 -49.40
CA GLN A 58 103.47 30.02 -50.85
C GLN A 58 102.44 30.99 -51.45
N ALA A 59 101.26 31.10 -50.83
CA ALA A 59 100.19 32.01 -51.26
C ALA A 59 100.60 33.48 -51.13
N ASP A 60 101.31 33.83 -50.06
CA ASP A 60 101.79 35.18 -49.85
C ASP A 60 102.95 35.56 -50.78
N ILE A 61 103.82 34.60 -51.12
CA ILE A 61 104.84 34.78 -52.16
C ILE A 61 104.17 34.97 -53.53
N GLU A 62 103.11 34.23 -53.82
CA GLU A 62 102.34 34.38 -55.05
C GLU A 62 101.64 35.74 -55.16
N ALA A 63 101.14 36.28 -54.04
CA ALA A 63 100.60 37.63 -53.96
C ALA A 63 101.67 38.75 -54.12
N LEU A 64 102.94 38.47 -53.78
CA LEU A 64 104.07 39.39 -53.98
C LEU A 64 104.61 39.39 -55.41
N ARG A 65 104.49 38.28 -56.14
CA ARG A 65 104.98 38.14 -57.53
C ARG A 65 104.52 39.23 -58.51
N PRO A 66 103.25 39.70 -58.52
CA PRO A 66 102.82 40.76 -59.45
C PRO A 66 103.23 42.18 -59.01
N ARG A 67 103.69 42.36 -57.76
CA ARG A 67 104.03 43.69 -57.20
C ARG A 67 105.51 44.03 -57.30
N CYS A 68 106.37 43.05 -57.55
CA CYS A 68 107.82 43.23 -57.69
C CYS A 68 108.22 43.12 -59.16
N GLU A 69 108.61 44.25 -59.77
CA GLU A 69 109.01 44.30 -61.18
C GLU A 69 110.40 43.67 -61.42
N ASN A 70 111.28 43.72 -60.41
CA ASN A 70 112.63 43.16 -60.47
C ASN A 70 112.76 41.86 -59.69
N THR A 71 113.40 40.86 -60.29
CA THR A 71 113.63 39.52 -59.70
C THR A 71 114.46 39.60 -58.41
N GLN A 72 115.40 40.56 -58.29
CA GLN A 72 116.20 40.73 -57.08
C GLN A 72 115.41 41.26 -55.89
N GLU A 73 114.46 42.17 -56.12
CA GLU A 73 113.60 42.71 -55.08
C GLU A 73 112.63 41.66 -54.57
N LEU A 74 112.10 40.83 -55.46
CA LEU A 74 111.29 39.68 -55.09
C LEU A 74 112.06 38.73 -54.16
N TYR A 75 113.33 38.43 -54.45
CA TYR A 75 114.15 37.61 -53.55
C TYR A 75 114.35 38.24 -52.17
N ARG A 76 114.52 39.57 -52.08
CA ARG A 76 114.68 40.27 -50.79
C ARG A 76 113.39 40.25 -49.96
N GLU A 77 112.24 40.55 -50.57
CA GLU A 77 110.95 40.54 -49.87
C GLU A 77 110.56 39.13 -49.43
N VAL A 78 110.87 38.11 -50.24
CA VAL A 78 110.67 36.71 -49.84
C VAL A 78 111.59 36.34 -48.67
N CYS A 79 112.85 36.80 -48.64
CA CYS A 79 113.73 36.62 -47.48
C CYS A 79 113.15 37.28 -46.21
N ALA A 80 112.65 38.50 -46.33
CA ALA A 80 112.05 39.24 -45.22
C ALA A 80 110.78 38.55 -44.71
N LEU A 81 109.92 38.10 -45.62
CA LEU A 81 108.67 37.43 -45.28
C LEU A 81 108.93 36.09 -44.59
N MET A 82 109.85 35.27 -45.11
CA MET A 82 110.28 34.02 -44.45
C MET A 82 110.83 34.27 -43.05
N PHE A 83 111.73 35.24 -42.90
CA PHE A 83 112.43 35.48 -41.64
C PHE A 83 111.54 36.15 -40.57
N PHE A 84 110.85 37.23 -40.92
CA PHE A 84 110.11 38.03 -39.93
C PHE A 84 108.72 37.49 -39.62
N ARG A 85 108.01 36.93 -40.62
CA ARG A 85 106.62 36.53 -40.42
C ARG A 85 106.45 35.06 -40.06
N TYR A 86 107.33 34.20 -40.58
CA TYR A 86 107.25 32.76 -40.35
C TYR A 86 108.44 32.20 -39.57
N GLY A 87 109.42 33.02 -39.19
CA GLY A 87 110.58 32.59 -38.40
C GLY A 87 111.49 31.56 -39.10
N MET A 88 111.37 31.41 -40.42
CA MET A 88 112.18 30.46 -41.20
C MET A 88 113.46 31.13 -41.70
N THR A 89 114.60 30.44 -41.58
CA THR A 89 115.88 30.93 -42.12
C THR A 89 115.89 30.81 -43.65
N PRO A 90 115.97 31.92 -44.40
CA PRO A 90 116.01 31.84 -45.85
C PRO A 90 117.33 31.17 -46.28
N THR A 91 117.22 30.13 -47.11
CA THR A 91 118.37 29.44 -47.73
C THR A 91 118.29 29.58 -49.25
N ALA A 92 119.44 29.63 -49.93
CA ALA A 92 119.50 29.89 -51.37
C ALA A 92 118.66 28.88 -52.19
N ASN A 93 118.73 27.59 -51.82
CA ASN A 93 117.96 26.53 -52.48
C ASN A 93 116.45 26.71 -52.26
N ARG A 94 116.04 27.13 -51.06
CA ARG A 94 114.63 27.30 -50.72
C ARG A 94 114.01 28.51 -51.40
N LEU A 95 114.74 29.61 -51.48
CA LEU A 95 114.35 30.80 -52.24
C LEU A 95 114.16 30.48 -53.72
N TYR A 96 115.06 29.69 -54.29
CA TYR A 96 114.95 29.24 -55.68
C TYR A 96 113.68 28.40 -55.91
N GLN A 97 113.38 27.45 -55.04
CA GLN A 97 112.20 26.59 -55.15
C GLN A 97 110.87 27.36 -55.08
N LEU A 98 110.84 28.46 -54.33
CA LEU A 98 109.64 29.29 -54.10
C LEU A 98 109.45 30.36 -55.19
N VAL A 99 110.53 30.98 -55.68
CA VAL A 99 110.45 32.07 -56.67
C VAL A 99 110.50 31.55 -58.11
N ARG A 100 111.19 30.42 -58.37
CA ARG A 100 111.35 29.75 -59.68
C ARG A 100 111.67 30.69 -60.87
N LYS A 101 112.36 31.81 -60.62
CA LYS A 101 112.76 32.80 -61.63
C LYS A 101 114.23 33.20 -61.46
N GLY A 102 114.96 33.37 -62.57
CA GLY A 102 116.33 33.89 -62.59
C GLY A 102 117.42 32.82 -62.77
N SER A 103 118.67 33.27 -62.87
CA SER A 103 119.84 32.42 -63.00
C SER A 103 120.19 31.71 -61.68
N MET A 104 120.96 30.62 -61.77
CA MET A 104 121.27 29.74 -60.64
C MET A 104 122.04 30.44 -59.48
N SER A 105 122.72 31.57 -59.73
CA SER A 105 123.48 32.33 -58.72
C SER A 105 122.70 33.47 -58.04
N ALA A 106 121.56 33.91 -58.58
CA ALA A 106 120.80 35.05 -58.08
C ALA A 106 120.24 34.90 -56.63
N PRO A 107 119.76 33.71 -56.19
CA PRO A 107 119.23 33.54 -54.82
C PRO A 107 120.29 33.71 -53.73
N ALA A 108 121.53 33.29 -53.98
CA ALA A 108 122.61 33.33 -53.00
C ALA A 108 123.10 34.77 -52.75
N GLU A 109 123.17 35.59 -53.81
CA GLU A 109 123.58 36.99 -53.72
C GLU A 109 122.54 37.84 -52.97
N ALA A 110 121.25 37.65 -53.28
CA ALA A 110 120.16 38.33 -52.58
C ALA A 110 120.12 37.99 -51.08
N LEU A 111 120.38 36.73 -50.72
CA LEU A 111 120.43 36.27 -49.34
C LEU A 111 121.56 36.94 -48.54
N ASN A 112 122.78 36.98 -49.10
CA ASN A 112 123.92 37.63 -48.45
C ASN A 112 123.68 39.13 -48.21
N ARG A 113 123.08 39.81 -49.20
CA ARG A 113 122.73 41.23 -49.08
C ARG A 113 121.67 41.48 -48.00
N PHE A 114 120.66 40.61 -47.89
CA PHE A 114 119.63 40.69 -46.85
C PHE A 114 120.23 40.58 -45.44
N TRP A 115 121.06 39.58 -45.18
CA TRP A 115 121.68 39.39 -43.86
C TRP A 115 122.61 40.54 -43.47
N SER A 116 123.34 41.12 -44.42
CA SER A 116 124.19 42.29 -44.14
C SER A 116 123.35 43.48 -43.68
N GLN A 117 122.24 43.77 -44.38
CA GLN A 117 121.35 44.90 -44.04
C GLN A 117 120.62 44.70 -42.72
N LEU A 118 120.24 43.47 -42.40
CA LEU A 118 119.53 43.16 -41.15
C LEU A 118 120.42 43.37 -39.92
N ARG A 119 121.66 42.89 -39.97
CA ARG A 119 122.62 43.03 -38.86
C ARG A 119 122.99 44.49 -38.59
N GLU A 120 123.05 45.31 -39.63
CA GLU A 120 123.34 46.73 -39.49
C GLU A 120 122.20 47.50 -38.82
N LYS A 121 120.94 47.16 -39.15
CA LYS A 121 119.74 47.80 -38.59
C LYS A 121 119.42 47.38 -37.15
N SER A 122 119.81 46.19 -36.72
CA SER A 122 119.52 45.69 -35.37
C SER A 122 120.54 46.13 -34.31
N ARG A 123 121.57 46.90 -34.67
CA ARG A 123 122.61 47.34 -33.73
C ARG A 123 122.20 48.65 -33.06
N VAL A 124 122.03 48.62 -31.73
CA VAL A 124 121.82 49.83 -30.93
C VAL A 124 123.16 50.55 -30.77
N VAL A 125 123.44 51.53 -31.64
CA VAL A 125 124.62 52.39 -31.53
C VAL A 125 124.17 53.75 -31.02
N ILE A 126 124.62 54.14 -29.83
CA ILE A 126 124.46 55.50 -29.33
C ILE A 126 125.45 56.38 -30.10
N GLY A 127 124.99 56.93 -31.23
CA GLY A 127 125.78 57.78 -32.10
C GLY A 127 125.89 59.21 -31.55
N HIS A 128 126.95 59.49 -30.79
CA HIS A 128 127.44 60.85 -30.57
C HIS A 128 128.93 60.92 -30.95
N PRO A 129 129.36 61.92 -31.76
CA PRO A 129 130.69 61.92 -32.40
C PRO A 129 131.89 62.01 -31.44
N ASP A 130 131.70 62.49 -30.21
CA ASP A 130 132.81 62.69 -29.24
C ASP A 130 132.84 61.70 -28.07
N LEU A 131 132.07 60.61 -28.13
CA LEU A 131 131.98 59.65 -27.02
C LEU A 131 132.87 58.40 -27.28
N PRO A 132 133.85 58.11 -26.40
CA PRO A 132 134.71 56.93 -26.49
C PRO A 132 133.93 55.61 -26.59
N ASP A 133 134.43 54.68 -27.40
CA ASP A 133 133.75 53.41 -27.69
C ASP A 133 133.49 52.55 -26.43
N GLU A 134 134.35 52.65 -25.42
CA GLU A 134 134.17 52.00 -24.11
C GLU A 134 132.90 52.48 -23.39
N LEU A 135 132.60 53.79 -23.43
CA LEU A 135 131.40 54.36 -22.81
C LEU A 135 130.13 54.01 -23.58
N LYS A 136 130.21 53.89 -24.92
CA LYS A 136 129.08 53.43 -25.75
C LYS A 136 128.73 51.97 -25.47
N ASN A 137 129.73 51.10 -25.35
CA ASN A 137 129.53 49.68 -25.09
C ASN A 137 128.92 49.45 -23.70
N THR A 138 129.47 50.11 -22.66
CA THR A 138 128.94 50.01 -21.29
C THR A 138 127.51 50.57 -21.18
N ALA A 139 127.20 51.70 -21.82
CA ALA A 139 125.83 52.23 -21.86
C ALA A 139 124.86 51.29 -22.61
N GLY A 140 125.28 50.67 -23.71
CA GLY A 140 124.49 49.68 -24.45
C GLY A 140 124.21 48.41 -23.63
N GLU A 141 125.20 47.93 -22.88
CA GLU A 141 125.05 46.79 -21.96
C GLU A 141 124.10 47.10 -20.79
N LEU A 142 124.17 48.31 -20.22
CA LEU A 142 123.25 48.76 -19.18
C LEU A 142 121.81 48.86 -19.70
N VAL A 143 121.58 49.42 -20.89
CA VAL A 143 120.24 49.48 -21.48
C VAL A 143 119.72 48.07 -21.81
N ALA A 144 120.57 47.18 -22.33
CA ALA A 144 120.19 45.81 -22.64
C ALA A 144 119.84 45.00 -21.37
N SER A 145 120.61 45.16 -20.30
CA SER A 145 120.34 44.52 -19.00
C SER A 145 119.07 45.08 -18.35
N LEU A 146 118.85 46.40 -18.39
CA LEU A 146 117.63 47.03 -17.89
C LEU A 146 116.39 46.58 -18.67
N TRP A 147 116.49 46.48 -20.00
CA TRP A 147 115.41 45.97 -20.84
C TRP A 147 115.10 44.48 -20.57
N LYS A 148 116.12 43.65 -20.36
CA LYS A 148 115.94 42.24 -19.94
C LYS A 148 115.30 42.14 -18.56
N ALA A 149 115.72 42.97 -17.61
CA ALA A 149 115.14 43.01 -16.27
C ALA A 149 113.67 43.47 -16.30
N ALA A 150 113.34 44.49 -17.11
CA ALA A 150 111.97 44.95 -17.31
C ALA A 150 111.09 43.87 -17.96
N GLN A 151 111.60 43.15 -18.97
CA GLN A 151 110.89 42.02 -19.58
C GLN A 151 110.66 40.88 -18.58
N ALA A 152 111.64 40.57 -17.73
CA ALA A 152 111.50 39.54 -16.70
C ALA A 152 110.43 39.93 -15.66
N ALA A 153 110.44 41.17 -15.17
CA ALA A 153 109.42 41.69 -14.25
C ALA A 153 108.02 41.74 -14.89
N ALA A 154 107.93 42.09 -16.17
CA ALA A 154 106.66 42.05 -16.92
C ALA A 154 106.15 40.61 -17.10
N ALA A 155 107.04 39.64 -17.36
CA ALA A 155 106.66 38.23 -17.49
C ALA A 155 106.19 37.64 -16.14
N GLU A 156 106.84 38.01 -15.05
CA GLU A 156 106.47 37.58 -13.68
C GLU A 156 105.11 38.16 -13.26
N SER A 157 104.89 39.47 -13.45
CA SER A 157 103.58 40.10 -13.17
C SER A 157 102.46 39.54 -14.04
N LEU A 158 102.71 39.28 -15.32
CA LEU A 158 101.76 38.60 -16.21
C LEU A 158 101.45 37.18 -15.75
N ALA A 159 102.45 36.44 -15.25
CA ALA A 159 102.26 35.09 -14.72
C ALA A 159 101.40 35.13 -13.44
N ALA A 160 101.65 36.08 -12.54
CA ALA A 160 100.84 36.29 -11.34
C ALA A 160 99.37 36.60 -11.68
N LEU A 161 99.12 37.58 -12.56
CA LEU A 161 97.75 37.93 -12.98
C LEU A 161 97.03 36.76 -13.69
N ARG A 162 97.76 35.95 -14.45
CA ARG A 162 97.19 34.74 -15.08
C ARG A 162 96.79 33.69 -14.06
N GLU A 163 97.57 33.54 -13.00
CA GLU A 163 97.27 32.59 -11.94
C GLU A 163 96.08 33.08 -11.08
N GLU A 164 96.06 34.36 -10.71
CA GLU A 164 94.92 34.99 -10.04
C GLU A 164 93.63 34.83 -10.86
N ALA A 165 93.66 35.14 -12.16
CA ALA A 165 92.49 34.97 -13.04
C ALA A 165 92.05 33.50 -13.16
N ARG A 166 92.98 32.53 -13.13
CA ARG A 166 92.66 31.09 -13.11
C ARG A 166 92.00 30.69 -11.80
N GLN A 167 92.49 31.20 -10.67
CA GLN A 167 91.92 30.93 -9.36
C GLN A 167 90.52 31.52 -9.22
N GLU A 168 90.31 32.76 -9.66
CA GLU A 168 88.99 33.40 -9.70
C GLU A 168 88.02 32.64 -10.61
N ALA A 169 88.46 32.23 -11.82
CA ALA A 169 87.64 31.45 -12.72
C ALA A 169 87.28 30.06 -12.15
N ALA A 170 88.23 29.42 -11.45
CA ALA A 170 87.99 28.14 -10.77
C ALA A 170 87.03 28.29 -9.60
N ALA A 171 87.17 29.35 -8.78
CA ALA A 171 86.27 29.65 -7.68
C ALA A 171 84.85 29.94 -8.18
N ALA A 172 84.71 30.82 -9.18
CA ALA A 172 83.41 31.11 -9.81
C ALA A 172 82.79 29.86 -10.46
N GLY A 173 83.61 28.98 -11.05
CA GLY A 173 83.16 27.70 -11.59
C GLY A 173 82.62 26.76 -10.51
N ALA A 174 83.31 26.67 -9.37
CA ALA A 174 82.87 25.86 -8.23
C ALA A 174 81.58 26.40 -7.60
N GLU A 175 81.46 27.72 -7.41
CA GLU A 175 80.25 28.37 -6.92
C GLU A 175 79.05 28.15 -7.86
N ALA A 176 79.26 28.31 -9.17
CA ALA A 176 78.22 28.06 -10.16
C ALA A 176 77.77 26.59 -10.17
N GLN A 177 78.69 25.64 -9.95
CA GLN A 177 78.36 24.22 -9.85
C GLN A 177 77.59 23.90 -8.57
N SER A 178 77.97 24.47 -7.42
CA SER A 178 77.22 24.33 -6.16
C SER A 178 75.80 24.87 -6.29
N ALA A 179 75.65 26.09 -6.85
CA ALA A 179 74.34 26.69 -7.07
C ALA A 179 73.45 25.87 -8.01
N ARG A 180 74.04 25.24 -9.04
CA ARG A 180 73.32 24.32 -9.94
C ARG A 180 72.86 23.06 -9.21
N GLN A 181 73.73 22.45 -8.40
CA GLN A 181 73.36 21.29 -7.59
C GLN A 181 72.23 21.61 -6.62
N GLU A 182 72.34 22.74 -5.88
CA GLU A 182 71.27 23.20 -4.99
C GLU A 182 69.96 23.42 -5.74
N ARG A 183 69.98 24.10 -6.89
CA ARG A 183 68.80 24.29 -7.73
C ARG A 183 68.19 22.96 -8.17
N ASP A 184 69.01 22.00 -8.57
CA ASP A 184 68.53 20.71 -9.06
C ASP A 184 67.91 19.89 -7.91
N THR A 185 68.52 19.89 -6.71
CA THR A 185 67.90 19.28 -5.51
C THR A 185 66.58 19.97 -5.09
N LEU A 186 66.51 21.30 -5.20
CA LEU A 186 65.28 22.05 -4.95
C LEU A 186 64.21 21.74 -6.00
N ALA A 187 64.60 21.56 -7.26
CA ALA A 187 63.68 21.18 -8.33
C ALA A 187 63.11 19.77 -8.11
N GLU A 188 63.95 18.82 -7.71
CA GLU A 188 63.52 17.45 -7.38
C GLU A 188 62.59 17.40 -6.18
N THR A 189 62.92 18.09 -5.09
CA THR A 189 62.06 18.17 -3.89
C THR A 189 60.73 18.87 -4.19
N LEU A 190 60.74 19.93 -5.01
CA LEU A 190 59.53 20.60 -5.47
C LEU A 190 58.67 19.68 -6.36
N ALA A 191 59.29 18.89 -7.24
CA ALA A 191 58.57 17.92 -8.06
C ALA A 191 57.94 16.82 -7.18
N ALA A 192 58.68 16.28 -6.22
CA ALA A 192 58.19 15.25 -5.29
C ALA A 192 57.03 15.76 -4.42
N THR A 193 57.13 16.98 -3.89
CA THR A 193 56.05 17.60 -3.09
C THR A 193 54.80 17.88 -3.92
N ARG A 194 54.95 18.36 -5.17
CA ARG A 194 53.82 18.53 -6.11
C ARG A 194 53.14 17.20 -6.43
N ALA A 195 53.92 16.14 -6.66
CA ALA A 195 53.38 14.80 -6.90
C ALA A 195 52.58 14.29 -5.70
N ARG A 196 53.12 14.45 -4.48
CA ARG A 196 52.42 14.09 -3.24
C ARG A 196 51.13 14.90 -3.06
N LEU A 197 51.17 16.22 -3.27
CA LEU A 197 49.98 17.07 -3.18
C LEU A 197 48.90 16.64 -4.18
N ALA A 198 49.29 16.28 -5.40
CA ALA A 198 48.37 15.79 -6.42
C ALA A 198 47.72 14.45 -6.01
N GLN A 199 48.49 13.52 -5.43
CA GLN A 199 47.97 12.26 -4.90
C GLN A 199 46.98 12.49 -3.75
N GLU A 200 47.32 13.33 -2.78
CA GLU A 200 46.42 13.66 -1.66
C GLU A 200 45.15 14.38 -2.13
N ALA A 201 45.25 15.25 -3.14
CA ALA A 201 44.10 15.90 -3.75
C ALA A 201 43.18 14.90 -4.45
N GLN A 202 43.75 13.90 -5.15
CA GLN A 202 43.01 12.80 -5.75
C GLN A 202 42.34 11.92 -4.69
N ALA A 203 43.05 11.55 -3.62
CA ALA A 203 42.49 10.78 -2.50
C ALA A 203 41.33 11.54 -1.83
N THR A 204 41.50 12.84 -1.57
CA THR A 204 40.45 13.70 -1.01
C THR A 204 39.25 13.80 -1.93
N ALA A 205 39.47 13.91 -3.25
CA ALA A 205 38.39 13.91 -4.23
C ALA A 205 37.64 12.56 -4.26
N GLY A 206 38.35 11.44 -4.14
CA GLY A 206 37.78 10.10 -4.01
C GLY A 206 36.88 9.98 -2.78
N LEU A 207 37.41 10.32 -1.59
CA LEU A 207 36.65 10.30 -0.34
C LEU A 207 35.40 11.20 -0.37
N ARG A 208 35.47 12.37 -1.02
CA ARG A 208 34.30 13.26 -1.19
C ARG A 208 33.22 12.63 -2.07
N ARG A 209 33.59 11.86 -3.10
CA ARG A 209 32.62 11.14 -3.93
C ARG A 209 31.96 10.02 -3.14
N GLU A 210 32.75 9.20 -2.43
CA GLU A 210 32.22 8.14 -1.57
C GLU A 210 31.28 8.69 -0.50
N LEU A 211 31.62 9.83 0.13
CA LEU A 211 30.76 10.48 1.13
C LEU A 211 29.47 10.99 0.50
N ALA A 212 29.52 11.55 -0.72
CA ALA A 212 28.34 11.97 -1.45
C ALA A 212 27.44 10.78 -1.85
N GLU A 213 28.02 9.66 -2.28
CA GLU A 213 27.30 8.43 -2.60
C GLU A 213 26.62 7.85 -1.36
N LEU A 214 27.35 7.72 -0.24
CA LEU A 214 26.78 7.28 1.04
C LEU A 214 25.69 8.23 1.52
N GLY A 215 25.90 9.55 1.39
CA GLY A 215 24.89 10.56 1.72
C GLY A 215 23.61 10.40 0.89
N ALA A 216 23.74 10.14 -0.41
CA ALA A 216 22.60 9.88 -1.29
C ALA A 216 21.87 8.57 -0.94
N LEU A 217 22.61 7.51 -0.61
CA LEU A 217 22.04 6.25 -0.14
C LEU A 217 21.28 6.42 1.17
N HIS A 218 21.85 7.13 2.14
CA HIS A 218 21.18 7.44 3.40
C HIS A 218 19.91 8.27 3.19
N ALA A 219 19.95 9.28 2.33
CA ALA A 219 18.77 10.08 2.00
C ALA A 219 17.66 9.23 1.35
N ASN A 220 18.03 8.31 0.43
CA ASN A 220 17.08 7.39 -0.19
C ASN A 220 16.46 6.43 0.83
N GLN A 221 17.29 5.83 1.70
CA GLN A 221 16.83 4.94 2.77
C GLN A 221 15.90 5.66 3.75
N ALA A 222 16.24 6.89 4.15
CA ALA A 222 15.39 7.71 5.01
C ALA A 222 14.04 8.02 4.36
N ALA A 223 14.02 8.36 3.06
CA ALA A 223 12.78 8.58 2.33
C ALA A 223 11.92 7.31 2.25
N ARG A 224 12.53 6.13 2.03
CA ARG A 224 11.82 4.84 2.04
C ARG A 224 11.23 4.51 3.42
N LEU A 225 11.96 4.80 4.50
CA LEU A 225 11.48 4.59 5.86
C LEU A 225 10.32 5.53 6.21
N ASP A 226 10.37 6.79 5.79
CA ASP A 226 9.28 7.73 5.98
C ASP A 226 8.02 7.30 5.23
N GLU A 227 8.16 6.85 3.97
CA GLU A 227 7.05 6.32 3.19
C GLU A 227 6.46 5.05 3.80
N ALA A 228 7.29 4.09 4.21
CA ALA A 228 6.83 2.89 4.90
C ALA A 228 6.11 3.22 6.21
N ARG A 229 6.54 4.25 6.93
CA ARG A 229 5.89 4.71 8.16
C ARG A 229 4.54 5.39 7.88
N LYS A 230 4.43 6.16 6.81
CA LYS A 230 3.15 6.73 6.34
C LYS A 230 2.17 5.62 5.97
N GLU A 231 2.62 4.62 5.22
CA GLU A 231 1.81 3.46 4.85
C GLU A 231 1.35 2.69 6.09
N LEU A 232 2.23 2.42 7.06
CA LEU A 232 1.86 1.78 8.32
C LEU A 232 0.81 2.59 9.11
N ASN A 233 0.99 3.91 9.18
CA ASN A 233 0.03 4.79 9.85
C ASN A 233 -1.33 4.79 9.13
N ALA A 234 -1.34 4.79 7.80
CA ALA A 234 -2.56 4.71 7.00
C ALA A 234 -3.27 3.37 7.20
N GLN A 235 -2.53 2.26 7.21
CA GLN A 235 -3.05 0.92 7.49
C GLN A 235 -3.64 0.83 8.90
N HIS A 236 -2.96 1.39 9.92
CA HIS A 236 -3.51 1.45 11.28
C HIS A 236 -4.78 2.30 11.37
N ALA A 237 -4.82 3.46 10.70
CA ALA A 237 -6.02 4.29 10.65
C ALA A 237 -7.19 3.57 9.99
N TRP A 238 -6.92 2.85 8.89
CA TRP A 238 -7.91 2.02 8.19
C TRP A 238 -8.40 0.85 9.04
N LEU A 239 -7.50 0.12 9.73
CA LEU A 239 -7.91 -0.95 10.63
C LEU A 239 -8.79 -0.43 11.77
N ASN A 240 -8.44 0.73 12.34
CA ASN A 240 -9.25 1.36 13.37
C ASN A 240 -10.63 1.80 12.84
N SER A 241 -10.73 2.29 11.60
CA SER A 241 -12.04 2.61 11.02
C SER A 241 -12.88 1.35 10.79
N VAL A 242 -12.28 0.29 10.23
CA VAL A 242 -12.97 -0.99 10.04
C VAL A 242 -13.43 -1.60 11.36
N GLN A 243 -12.61 -1.52 12.42
CA GLN A 243 -12.99 -1.98 13.76
C GLN A 243 -14.18 -1.18 14.31
N ARG A 244 -14.18 0.15 14.19
CA ARG A 244 -15.31 0.98 14.62
C ARG A 244 -16.58 0.67 13.83
N ASP A 245 -16.47 0.54 12.51
CA ASP A 245 -17.61 0.22 11.66
C ASP A 245 -18.18 -1.17 12.03
N HIS A 246 -17.29 -2.14 12.31
CA HIS A 246 -17.69 -3.46 12.78
C HIS A 246 -18.38 -3.41 14.15
N GLU A 247 -17.87 -2.63 15.11
CA GLU A 247 -18.53 -2.41 16.41
C GLU A 247 -19.92 -1.80 16.25
N ILE A 248 -20.06 -0.81 15.38
CA ILE A 248 -21.36 -0.19 15.05
C ILE A 248 -22.32 -1.24 14.45
N GLU A 249 -21.87 -2.07 13.52
CA GLU A 249 -22.70 -3.13 12.94
C GLU A 249 -23.07 -4.20 13.98
N LEU A 250 -22.15 -4.58 14.88
CA LEU A 250 -22.45 -5.50 15.98
C LEU A 250 -23.51 -4.92 16.92
N ASP A 251 -23.43 -3.64 17.25
CA ASP A 251 -24.43 -2.99 18.11
C ASP A 251 -25.79 -2.87 17.42
N LYS A 252 -25.83 -2.59 16.11
CA LYS A 252 -27.06 -2.65 15.33
C LYS A 252 -27.70 -4.04 15.35
N LEU A 253 -26.90 -5.09 15.17
CA LEU A 253 -27.37 -6.48 15.21
C LEU A 253 -27.85 -6.87 16.62
N ARG A 254 -27.16 -6.43 17.67
CA ARG A 254 -27.58 -6.64 19.07
C ARG A 254 -28.91 -5.95 19.36
N ASP A 255 -29.08 -4.71 18.91
CA ASP A 255 -30.34 -3.97 19.09
C ASP A 255 -31.48 -4.56 18.28
N GLN A 256 -31.22 -5.03 17.06
CA GLN A 256 -32.22 -5.75 16.27
C GLN A 256 -32.63 -7.05 16.96
N ALA A 257 -31.67 -7.85 17.43
CA ALA A 257 -31.96 -9.08 18.17
C ALA A 257 -32.76 -8.79 19.46
N ARG A 258 -32.46 -7.72 20.19
CA ARG A 258 -33.25 -7.28 21.36
C ARG A 258 -34.69 -6.95 20.99
N ARG A 259 -34.91 -6.25 19.87
CA ARG A 259 -36.27 -5.92 19.38
C ARG A 259 -37.02 -7.16 18.97
N ASP A 260 -36.37 -8.09 18.27
CA ASP A 260 -36.98 -9.34 17.82
C ASP A 260 -37.38 -10.23 19.01
N VAL A 261 -36.51 -10.34 20.03
CA VAL A 261 -36.84 -11.02 21.29
C VAL A 261 -38.00 -10.34 22.01
N ALA A 262 -37.98 -9.01 22.14
CA ALA A 262 -39.08 -8.28 22.80
C ALA A 262 -40.41 -8.43 22.04
N ALA A 263 -40.38 -8.42 20.71
CA ALA A 263 -41.55 -8.66 19.87
C ALA A 263 -42.07 -10.09 20.01
N ALA A 264 -41.18 -11.09 20.04
CA ALA A 264 -41.53 -12.48 20.26
C ALA A 264 -42.12 -12.70 21.67
N GLU A 265 -41.55 -12.08 22.70
CA GLU A 265 -42.09 -12.12 24.06
C GLU A 265 -43.46 -11.44 24.15
N ALA A 266 -43.65 -10.28 23.51
CA ALA A 266 -44.93 -9.60 23.44
C ALA A 266 -45.98 -10.45 22.72
N GLY A 267 -45.62 -11.06 21.58
CA GLY A 267 -46.48 -11.99 20.85
C GLY A 267 -46.83 -13.22 21.70
N ARG A 268 -45.87 -13.79 22.43
CA ARG A 268 -46.11 -14.90 23.38
C ARG A 268 -47.10 -14.51 24.47
N ARG A 269 -46.93 -13.34 25.10
CA ARG A 269 -47.86 -12.82 26.13
C ARG A 269 -49.27 -12.64 25.56
N GLN A 270 -49.39 -12.04 24.37
CA GLN A 270 -50.67 -11.89 23.70
C GLN A 270 -51.35 -13.23 23.39
N ALA A 271 -50.59 -14.24 22.96
CA ALA A 271 -51.09 -15.59 22.72
C ALA A 271 -51.51 -16.30 24.02
N GLU A 272 -50.75 -16.14 25.10
CA GLU A 272 -51.09 -16.63 26.44
C GLU A 272 -52.40 -15.99 26.94
N ASP A 273 -52.54 -14.67 26.81
CA ASP A 273 -53.75 -13.94 27.19
C ASP A 273 -54.96 -14.30 26.32
N ALA A 274 -54.76 -14.52 25.01
CA ALA A 274 -55.82 -15.01 24.12
C ALA A 274 -56.28 -16.43 24.52
N THR A 275 -55.32 -17.32 24.76
CA THR A 275 -55.61 -18.69 25.22
C THR A 275 -56.33 -18.68 26.58
N ALA A 276 -55.92 -17.79 27.51
CA ALA A 276 -56.60 -17.64 28.79
C ALA A 276 -58.04 -17.14 28.63
N ARG A 277 -58.27 -16.17 27.73
CA ARG A 277 -59.62 -15.69 27.38
C ARG A 277 -60.48 -16.78 26.75
N GLU A 278 -59.92 -17.57 25.84
CA GLU A 278 -60.60 -18.71 25.22
C GLU A 278 -60.95 -19.78 26.25
N ARG A 279 -60.03 -20.11 27.17
CA ARG A 279 -60.30 -21.04 28.27
C ARG A 279 -61.42 -20.54 29.19
N ALA A 280 -61.37 -19.27 29.61
CA ALA A 280 -62.41 -18.68 30.45
C ALA A 280 -63.78 -18.63 29.75
N ALA A 281 -63.81 -18.32 28.45
CA ALA A 281 -65.04 -18.37 27.65
C ALA A 281 -65.55 -19.82 27.53
N GLY A 282 -64.67 -20.79 27.31
CA GLY A 282 -64.98 -22.21 27.28
C GLY A 282 -65.55 -22.73 28.61
N GLU A 283 -64.98 -22.31 29.75
CA GLU A 283 -65.51 -22.61 31.09
C GLU A 283 -66.91 -22.02 31.29
N ARG A 284 -67.14 -20.74 30.95
CA ARG A 284 -68.48 -20.12 31.03
C ARG A 284 -69.51 -20.84 30.16
N LEU A 285 -69.14 -21.25 28.95
CA LEU A 285 -70.02 -22.02 28.06
C LEU A 285 -70.33 -23.41 28.64
N ARG A 286 -69.36 -24.07 29.28
CA ARG A 286 -69.59 -25.35 29.98
C ARG A 286 -70.53 -25.17 31.17
N GLU A 287 -70.32 -24.14 32.00
CA GLU A 287 -71.22 -23.83 33.12
C GLU A 287 -72.64 -23.52 32.64
N ALA A 288 -72.79 -22.72 31.58
CA ALA A 288 -74.09 -22.44 30.98
C ALA A 288 -74.77 -23.71 30.44
N LEU A 289 -74.01 -24.60 29.77
CA LEU A 289 -74.53 -25.88 29.28
C LEU A 289 -74.96 -26.80 30.43
N GLU A 290 -74.17 -26.90 31.50
CA GLU A 290 -74.54 -27.67 32.69
C GLU A 290 -75.76 -27.07 33.41
N ALA A 291 -75.88 -25.74 33.47
CA ALA A 291 -77.06 -25.06 34.00
C ALA A 291 -78.32 -25.36 33.15
N GLU A 292 -78.22 -25.29 31.82
CA GLU A 292 -79.30 -25.66 30.91
C GLU A 292 -79.67 -27.14 31.02
N ARG A 293 -78.67 -28.04 31.13
CA ARG A 293 -78.91 -29.47 31.39
C ARG A 293 -79.61 -29.71 32.72
N ALA A 294 -79.20 -29.01 33.78
CA ALA A 294 -79.83 -29.09 35.09
C ALA A 294 -81.27 -28.54 35.06
N ALA A 295 -81.50 -27.41 34.39
CA ALA A 295 -82.82 -26.83 34.20
C ALA A 295 -83.74 -27.76 33.38
N ALA A 296 -83.22 -28.34 32.30
CA ALA A 296 -83.91 -29.33 31.50
C ALA A 296 -84.25 -30.57 32.33
N ALA A 297 -83.31 -31.12 33.11
CA ALA A 297 -83.55 -32.24 34.01
C ALA A 297 -84.62 -31.92 35.07
N ALA A 298 -84.58 -30.72 35.67
CA ALA A 298 -85.58 -30.26 36.63
C ALA A 298 -86.97 -30.06 35.98
N SER A 299 -87.03 -29.55 34.75
CA SER A 299 -88.29 -29.46 34.00
C SER A 299 -88.84 -30.84 33.65
N ALA A 300 -87.99 -31.78 33.23
CA ALA A 300 -88.39 -33.15 32.93
C ALA A 300 -88.90 -33.87 34.19
N GLU A 301 -88.28 -33.64 35.36
CA GLU A 301 -88.76 -34.21 36.62
C GLU A 301 -90.11 -33.60 37.05
N ARG A 302 -90.31 -32.28 36.87
CA ARG A 302 -91.62 -31.63 37.06
C ARG A 302 -92.68 -32.22 36.14
N HIS A 303 -92.40 -32.39 34.85
CA HIS A 303 -93.33 -33.03 33.94
C HIS A 303 -93.60 -34.49 34.30
N ARG A 304 -92.61 -35.23 34.82
CA ARG A 304 -92.82 -36.59 35.34
C ARG A 304 -93.65 -36.61 36.62
N SER A 305 -93.52 -35.63 37.52
CA SER A 305 -94.39 -35.53 38.70
C SER A 305 -95.82 -35.15 38.30
N GLU A 306 -95.99 -34.15 37.43
CA GLU A 306 -97.30 -33.79 36.87
C GLU A 306 -97.95 -34.97 36.15
N LEU A 307 -97.18 -35.74 35.37
CA LEU A 307 -97.68 -36.96 34.74
C LEU A 307 -98.08 -38.02 35.77
N ARG A 308 -97.31 -38.20 36.85
CA ARG A 308 -97.67 -39.11 37.94
C ARG A 308 -98.95 -38.68 38.65
N ASP A 309 -99.11 -37.39 38.93
CA ASP A 309 -100.29 -36.83 39.59
C ASP A 309 -101.54 -36.89 38.70
N THR A 310 -101.39 -36.66 37.40
CA THR A 310 -102.50 -36.84 36.45
C THR A 310 -102.87 -38.31 36.27
N LEU A 311 -101.90 -39.22 36.26
CA LEU A 311 -102.14 -40.66 36.23
C LEU A 311 -102.82 -41.16 37.52
N SER A 312 -102.45 -40.64 38.69
CA SER A 312 -103.12 -40.97 39.95
C SER A 312 -104.55 -40.43 39.98
N LEU A 313 -104.78 -39.18 39.55
CA LEU A 313 -106.13 -38.62 39.40
C LEU A 313 -106.99 -39.45 38.43
N LEU A 314 -106.42 -39.90 37.30
CA LEU A 314 -107.11 -40.79 36.36
C LEU A 314 -107.42 -42.16 36.99
N ALA A 315 -106.54 -42.70 37.83
CA ALA A 315 -106.79 -43.93 38.57
C ALA A 315 -107.92 -43.74 39.62
N ASP A 316 -107.90 -42.64 40.37
CA ASP A 316 -108.94 -42.27 41.33
C ASP A 316 -110.29 -42.07 40.64
N LEU A 317 -110.33 -41.35 39.53
CA LEU A 317 -111.54 -41.19 38.71
C LEU A 317 -112.03 -42.53 38.17
N ARG A 318 -111.14 -43.41 37.70
CA ARG A 318 -111.52 -44.78 37.30
C ARG A 318 -112.09 -45.59 38.47
N GLN A 319 -111.53 -45.47 39.66
CA GLN A 319 -112.06 -46.11 40.87
C GLN A 319 -113.43 -45.53 41.25
N GLN A 320 -113.63 -44.22 41.15
CA GLN A 320 -114.93 -43.58 41.37
C GLN A 320 -115.96 -44.03 40.33
N VAL A 321 -115.59 -44.12 39.06
CA VAL A 321 -116.44 -44.70 38.01
C VAL A 321 -116.77 -46.15 38.33
N GLY A 322 -115.79 -46.98 38.71
CA GLY A 322 -116.03 -48.37 39.13
C GLY A 322 -116.92 -48.48 40.38
N ALA A 323 -116.79 -47.57 41.34
CA ALA A 323 -117.66 -47.50 42.51
C ALA A 323 -119.10 -47.08 42.12
N LEU A 324 -119.25 -46.10 41.22
CA LEU A 324 -120.55 -45.69 40.68
C LEU A 324 -121.19 -46.81 39.84
N GLU A 325 -120.40 -47.53 39.04
CA GLU A 325 -120.84 -48.72 38.31
C GLU A 325 -121.25 -49.84 39.28
N GLY A 326 -120.53 -50.02 40.39
CA GLY A 326 -120.90 -50.95 41.46
C GLY A 326 -122.19 -50.56 42.17
N VAL A 327 -122.40 -49.28 42.48
CA VAL A 327 -123.65 -48.76 43.03
C VAL A 327 -124.80 -48.90 42.03
N ALA A 328 -124.57 -48.60 40.75
CA ALA A 328 -125.56 -48.78 39.70
C ALA A 328 -125.88 -50.27 39.48
N GLY A 329 -124.87 -51.15 39.55
CA GLY A 329 -125.02 -52.60 39.50
C GLY A 329 -125.84 -53.13 40.68
N ALA A 330 -125.54 -52.69 41.91
CA ALA A 330 -126.30 -53.02 43.11
C ALA A 330 -127.73 -52.48 43.05
N ALA A 331 -127.94 -51.26 42.53
CA ALA A 331 -129.27 -50.69 42.33
C ALA A 331 -130.06 -51.47 41.27
N ASN A 332 -129.42 -51.91 40.18
CA ASN A 332 -130.03 -52.77 39.17
C ASN A 332 -130.37 -54.16 39.73
N ALA A 333 -129.48 -54.77 40.51
CA ALA A 333 -129.73 -56.05 41.19
C ALA A 333 -130.88 -55.92 42.19
N ALA A 334 -130.91 -54.87 43.02
CA ALA A 334 -132.02 -54.58 43.93
C ALA A 334 -133.34 -54.35 43.17
N ARG A 335 -133.29 -53.69 42.01
CA ARG A 335 -134.45 -53.50 41.13
C ARG A 335 -134.93 -54.83 40.53
N ASP A 336 -134.01 -55.70 40.14
CA ASP A 336 -134.35 -57.00 39.54
C ASP A 336 -134.83 -58.00 40.62
N ASP A 337 -134.30 -57.96 41.83
CA ASP A 337 -134.84 -58.67 43.01
C ASP A 337 -136.24 -58.16 43.37
N ALA A 338 -136.46 -56.84 43.36
CA ALA A 338 -137.78 -56.26 43.58
C ALA A 338 -138.76 -56.70 42.49
N ARG A 339 -138.32 -56.80 41.22
CA ARG A 339 -139.13 -57.37 40.12
C ARG A 339 -139.42 -58.85 40.34
N GLN A 340 -138.44 -59.66 40.76
CA GLN A 340 -138.66 -61.07 41.07
C GLN A 340 -139.64 -61.25 42.24
N GLN A 341 -139.54 -60.43 43.29
CA GLN A 341 -140.52 -60.40 44.38
C GLN A 341 -141.91 -60.03 43.87
N GLN A 342 -142.00 -59.05 42.96
CA GLN A 342 -143.26 -58.64 42.34
C GLN A 342 -143.88 -59.75 41.46
N GLU A 343 -143.06 -60.47 40.69
CA GLU A 343 -143.50 -61.63 39.90
C GLU A 343 -143.92 -62.82 40.78
N ARG A 344 -143.19 -63.10 41.87
CA ARG A 344 -143.61 -64.12 42.85
C ARG A 344 -144.98 -63.78 43.44
N LEU A 345 -145.18 -62.54 43.89
CA LEU A 345 -146.48 -62.07 44.39
C LEU A 345 -147.58 -62.16 43.33
N ARG A 346 -147.26 -61.89 42.06
CA ARG A 346 -148.20 -62.09 40.94
C ARG A 346 -148.56 -63.56 40.76
N THR A 347 -147.59 -64.47 40.78
CA THR A 347 -147.85 -65.92 40.65
C THR A 347 -148.63 -66.48 41.84
N GLU A 348 -148.40 -65.97 43.05
CA GLU A 348 -149.19 -66.33 44.22
C GLU A 348 -150.65 -65.85 44.10
N LEU A 349 -150.84 -64.63 43.56
CA LEU A 349 -152.17 -64.07 43.29
C LEU A 349 -152.92 -64.88 42.23
N THR A 350 -152.27 -65.24 41.11
CA THR A 350 -152.89 -66.05 40.06
C THR A 350 -153.21 -67.46 40.56
N ALA A 351 -152.32 -68.09 41.33
CA ALA A 351 -152.58 -69.40 41.92
C ALA A 351 -153.70 -69.36 42.98
N ALA A 352 -153.90 -68.23 43.67
CA ALA A 352 -155.03 -68.03 44.58
C ALA A 352 -156.35 -67.81 43.80
N GLN A 353 -156.30 -67.12 42.66
CA GLN A 353 -157.43 -66.91 41.77
C GLN A 353 -157.88 -68.23 41.10
N GLU A 354 -156.96 -69.06 40.65
CA GLU A 354 -157.26 -70.39 40.06
C GLU A 354 -157.89 -71.34 41.10
N ARG A 355 -157.37 -71.33 42.34
CA ARG A 355 -157.98 -72.08 43.45
C ARG A 355 -159.39 -71.62 43.78
N ALA A 356 -159.68 -70.33 43.63
CA ALA A 356 -161.02 -69.78 43.82
C ALA A 356 -161.98 -70.15 42.67
N SER A 357 -161.53 -70.16 41.42
CA SER A 357 -162.35 -70.57 40.27
C SER A 357 -162.65 -72.08 40.28
N ASP A 358 -161.69 -72.92 40.68
CA ASP A 358 -161.91 -74.37 40.79
C ASP A 358 -162.88 -74.73 41.92
N ALA A 359 -162.86 -73.98 43.02
CA ALA A 359 -163.85 -74.11 44.09
C ALA A 359 -165.25 -73.70 43.60
N GLN A 360 -165.36 -72.63 42.81
CA GLN A 360 -166.62 -72.20 42.20
C GLN A 360 -167.16 -73.22 41.18
N ALA A 361 -166.30 -73.82 40.35
CA ALA A 361 -166.70 -74.86 39.40
C ALA A 361 -167.22 -76.14 40.09
N ARG A 362 -166.64 -76.50 41.25
CA ARG A 362 -167.13 -77.62 42.08
C ARG A 362 -168.51 -77.36 42.68
N VAL A 363 -168.78 -76.13 43.11
CA VAL A 363 -170.11 -75.73 43.63
C VAL A 363 -171.17 -75.81 42.53
N LEU A 364 -170.89 -75.28 41.33
CA LEU A 364 -171.83 -75.34 40.20
C LEU A 364 -172.12 -76.77 39.72
N ARG A 365 -171.14 -77.69 39.82
CA ARG A 365 -171.33 -79.11 39.48
C ARG A 365 -172.29 -79.81 40.45
N LEU A 366 -172.12 -79.56 41.75
CA LEU A 366 -172.98 -80.14 42.78
C LEU A 366 -174.41 -79.56 42.74
N GLU A 367 -174.55 -78.28 42.36
CA GLU A 367 -175.87 -77.66 42.11
C GLU A 367 -176.60 -78.26 40.90
N ALA A 368 -175.87 -78.63 39.83
CA ALA A 368 -176.45 -79.28 38.66
C ALA A 368 -176.90 -80.73 38.94
N GLU A 369 -176.14 -81.47 39.75
CA GLU A 369 -176.48 -82.84 40.17
C GLU A 369 -177.72 -82.87 41.08
N LEU A 370 -177.90 -81.88 41.95
CA LEU A 370 -179.10 -81.74 42.78
C LEU A 370 -180.36 -81.37 41.98
N ARG A 371 -180.25 -80.55 40.92
CA ARG A 371 -181.39 -80.22 40.03
C ARG A 371 -181.85 -81.42 39.21
N HIS A 372 -180.92 -82.23 38.70
CA HIS A 372 -181.25 -83.41 37.90
C HIS A 372 -181.94 -84.52 38.73
N ALA A 373 -181.60 -84.64 40.02
CA ALA A 373 -182.27 -85.56 40.94
C ALA A 373 -183.71 -85.11 41.31
N ALA A 374 -183.99 -83.80 41.29
CA ALA A 374 -185.32 -83.24 41.59
C ALA A 374 -186.31 -83.42 40.42
N GLU A 375 -185.86 -83.25 39.18
CA GLU A 375 -186.70 -83.36 37.97
C GLU A 375 -187.21 -84.80 37.72
N LEU A 376 -186.41 -85.82 38.08
CA LEU A 376 -186.79 -87.23 37.95
C LEU A 376 -187.82 -87.68 39.00
N PHE A 377 -187.92 -87.00 40.14
CA PHE A 377 -188.92 -87.28 41.17
C PHE A 377 -190.30 -86.70 40.80
N GLU A 378 -190.36 -85.53 40.16
CA GLU A 378 -191.62 -84.93 39.68
C GLU A 378 -192.24 -85.69 38.49
N ALA A 379 -191.42 -86.20 37.57
CA ALA A 379 -191.91 -86.98 36.43
C ALA A 379 -192.63 -88.29 36.83
N ARG A 380 -192.34 -88.83 38.02
CA ARG A 380 -192.96 -90.05 38.56
C ARG A 380 -194.31 -89.79 39.26
N LEU A 381 -194.62 -88.55 39.61
CA LEU A 381 -195.86 -88.13 40.30
C LEU A 381 -196.97 -87.66 39.35
N ALA A 382 -196.63 -87.21 38.14
CA ALA A 382 -197.59 -86.67 37.17
C ALA A 382 -198.40 -87.71 36.39
N ALA A 383 -197.97 -88.97 36.29
CA ALA A 383 -198.66 -90.00 35.49
C ALA A 383 -199.84 -90.69 36.21
N ALA A 384 -200.10 -90.39 37.48
CA ALA A 384 -201.07 -91.11 38.31
C ALA A 384 -202.42 -90.40 38.55
N ARG A 385 -202.80 -89.31 37.83
CA ARG A 385 -203.88 -88.45 38.36
C ARG A 385 -205.00 -87.85 37.54
N MET A 386 -205.26 -88.08 36.25
CA MET A 386 -206.50 -87.52 35.67
C MET A 386 -207.10 -88.29 34.48
N GLU A 387 -208.14 -89.09 34.76
CA GLU A 387 -209.30 -89.30 33.89
C GLU A 387 -210.45 -88.35 34.32
N ALA A 388 -211.28 -87.94 33.35
CA ALA A 388 -212.62 -87.30 33.43
C ALA A 388 -212.77 -85.75 33.46
N ALA A 389 -213.59 -85.26 32.51
CA ALA A 389 -214.14 -83.89 32.29
C ALA A 389 -215.67 -83.89 32.63
N PRO A 390 -216.50 -82.78 32.62
CA PRO A 390 -216.76 -81.90 31.45
C PRO A 390 -217.28 -80.43 31.66
N ARG A 391 -217.15 -79.62 30.59
CA ARG A 391 -218.03 -78.57 29.94
C ARG A 391 -219.24 -77.96 30.72
N LYS A 392 -219.68 -76.69 30.59
CA LYS A 392 -219.63 -75.67 29.49
C LYS A 392 -220.31 -74.33 29.92
N SER A 393 -220.01 -73.28 29.13
CA SER A 393 -220.88 -72.17 28.66
C SER A 393 -221.05 -70.84 29.42
N THR A 394 -220.50 -69.80 28.77
CA THR A 394 -221.14 -68.53 28.35
C THR A 394 -221.56 -67.50 29.41
N ARG A 395 -220.85 -66.36 29.41
CA ARG A 395 -221.35 -64.96 29.23
C ARG A 395 -220.44 -63.98 29.99
N ARG A 396 -219.44 -63.39 29.32
CA ARG A 396 -218.84 -62.10 29.73
C ARG A 396 -217.84 -61.65 28.66
N ARG A 397 -218.25 -60.70 27.83
CA ARG A 397 -217.39 -60.09 26.81
C ARG A 397 -217.77 -58.63 26.76
N GLY A 398 -216.77 -57.78 26.57
CA GLY A 398 -216.92 -56.35 26.38
C GLY A 398 -216.56 -55.61 27.67
N ALA A 399 -215.33 -55.10 27.80
CA ALA A 399 -214.78 -53.93 27.11
C ALA A 399 -215.24 -52.62 27.78
N ALA A 400 -214.55 -51.55 27.42
CA ALA A 400 -214.83 -50.13 27.70
C ALA A 400 -214.15 -49.56 28.97
N ASP A 401 -213.30 -48.52 28.92
CA ASP A 401 -213.06 -47.53 27.85
C ASP A 401 -211.67 -46.90 27.93
N THR A 402 -211.01 -46.80 26.78
CA THR A 402 -211.14 -45.66 25.85
C THR A 402 -211.17 -46.25 24.45
N ASP A 403 -212.16 -46.00 23.59
CA ASP A 403 -213.45 -45.30 23.70
C ASP A 403 -214.46 -46.09 22.84
#